data_AF-A0A1Q1N6W4-F1
#
_entry.id   AF-A0A1Q1N6W4-F1
#
_cell.length_a   1.000
_cell.length_b   1.000
_cell.length_c   1.000
_cell.angle_alpha   90.00
_cell.angle_beta   90.00
_cell.angle_gamma   90.00
#
_symmetry.space_group_name_H-M   'P 1'
#
loop_
_entity.id
_entity.type
_entity.pdbx_description
1 polymer ?
#
loop_
_entity_poly.entity_id
_entity_poly.type
_entity_poly.pdbx_seq_one_letter_code
_entity_poly.pdbx_strand_id
1 'polypeptide(L)'
;RIKYGRNQMEAEQSTPLWKLILKQFDDLLVKILLGAAIVDFIIAMSEGESIQSGLIEPMVILLILVANATVGVVTERNAEKAIEQLKSYEADDATVLRNGQLQLIPSADIVPGDIVELAVGNKVPADTRVSHIYTTSLKIDQSLLTGESQAVEKHTEVVHNKQAVYQDKLNMLFSGTLVVAGRARGIVVGTGSNTAIGKIRDAMSE
;
A
#
# COMPACT_ATOMS: atom_id res chain seq x y z
N ARG A 1 -4.58 10.12 -18.53
CA ARG A 1 -3.26 9.77 -17.98
C ARG A 1 -2.50 11.00 -17.50
N ILE A 2 -2.31 12.04 -18.32
CA ILE A 2 -1.60 13.27 -17.92
C ILE A 2 -2.17 13.92 -16.64
N LYS A 3 -3.50 13.90 -16.46
CA LYS A 3 -4.17 14.49 -15.28
C LYS A 3 -4.26 13.59 -14.05
N TYR A 4 -4.42 12.28 -14.23
CA TYR A 4 -4.78 11.34 -13.15
C TYR A 4 -3.66 10.35 -12.79
N GLY A 5 -2.54 10.36 -13.52
CA GLY A 5 -1.49 9.36 -13.36
C GLY A 5 -1.87 7.99 -13.93
N ARG A 6 -1.09 6.97 -13.53
CA ARG A 6 -1.37 5.55 -13.79
C ARG A 6 -2.28 4.99 -12.70
N ASN A 7 -3.07 3.97 -13.04
CA ASN A 7 -3.84 3.21 -12.08
C ASN A 7 -2.95 2.16 -11.40
N GLN A 8 -1.99 2.65 -10.61
CA GLN A 8 -1.10 1.83 -9.82
C GLN A 8 -0.95 2.48 -8.46
N MET A 9 -0.85 1.66 -7.43
CA MET A 9 -0.37 2.09 -6.13
C MET A 9 1.09 2.54 -6.24
N GLU A 10 1.38 3.81 -5.95
CA GLU A 10 2.76 4.32 -5.92
C GLU A 10 3.62 3.43 -5.01
N ALA A 11 4.75 2.96 -5.52
CA ALA A 11 5.70 2.24 -4.67
C ALA A 11 6.34 3.25 -3.71
N GLU A 12 6.16 3.05 -2.41
CA GLU A 12 7.03 3.71 -1.44
C GLU A 12 8.47 3.39 -1.82
N GLN A 13 9.29 4.44 -1.93
CA GLN A 13 10.71 4.26 -2.18
C GLN A 13 11.29 3.61 -0.94
N SER A 14 11.77 2.38 -1.08
CA SER A 14 12.44 1.69 0.00
C SER A 14 13.54 2.58 0.54
N THR A 15 13.52 2.84 1.85
CA THR A 15 14.58 3.67 2.42
C THR A 15 15.89 2.89 2.34
N PRO A 16 16.95 3.49 1.79
CA PRO A 16 18.19 2.76 1.64
C PRO A 16 18.80 2.51 3.03
N LEU A 17 19.43 1.34 3.21
CA LEU A 17 19.97 0.87 4.49
C LEU A 17 20.86 1.91 5.21
N TRP A 18 21.67 2.65 4.46
CA TRP A 18 22.54 3.70 5.02
C TRP A 18 21.75 4.85 5.65
N LYS A 19 20.57 5.20 5.09
CA LYS A 19 19.70 6.24 5.62
C LYS A 19 19.01 5.79 6.90
N LEU A 20 18.67 4.51 7.02
CA LEU A 20 18.17 3.91 8.25
C LEU A 20 19.21 3.88 9.36
N ILE A 21 20.46 3.58 9.02
CA ILE A 21 21.58 3.64 9.96
C ILE A 21 21.76 5.09 10.46
N LEU A 22 21.78 6.08 9.56
CA LEU A 22 21.91 7.49 9.93
C LEU A 22 20.77 7.97 10.85
N LYS A 23 19.53 7.51 10.61
CA LYS A 23 18.37 7.86 11.44
C LYS A 23 18.55 7.40 12.90
N GLN A 24 19.30 6.32 13.16
CA GLN A 24 19.59 5.88 14.53
C GLN A 24 20.50 6.87 15.28
N PHE A 25 21.37 7.60 14.59
CA PHE A 25 22.21 8.63 15.20
C PHE A 25 21.45 9.93 15.49
N ASP A 26 20.22 10.07 14.99
CA ASP A 26 19.42 11.28 15.20
C ASP A 26 18.71 11.30 16.55
N ASP A 27 18.57 10.15 17.21
CA ASP A 27 17.98 10.00 18.53
C ASP A 27 18.79 10.79 19.59
N LEU A 28 18.08 11.58 20.40
CA LEU A 28 18.69 12.41 21.44
C LEU A 28 19.47 11.57 22.47
N LEU A 29 18.97 10.40 22.85
CA LEU A 29 19.66 9.50 23.78
C LEU A 29 20.96 8.96 23.17
N VAL A 30 20.95 8.61 21.88
CA VAL A 30 22.16 8.18 21.17
C VAL A 30 23.18 9.31 21.10
N LYS A 31 22.75 10.55 20.81
CA LYS A 31 23.62 11.73 20.82
C LYS A 31 24.24 11.98 22.20
N ILE A 32 23.48 11.80 23.27
CA ILE A 32 23.98 11.91 24.65
C ILE A 32 25.03 10.83 24.94
N LEU A 33 24.76 9.57 24.58
CA LEU A 33 25.70 8.45 24.77
C LEU A 33 27.00 8.65 23.98
N LEU A 34 26.89 9.12 22.74
CA LEU A 34 28.05 9.43 21.90
C LEU A 34 28.87 10.58 22.51
N GLY A 35 28.20 11.60 23.05
CA GLY A 35 28.84 12.71 23.75
C GLY A 35 29.59 12.25 25.01
N ALA A 36 28.99 11.39 25.82
CA ALA A 36 29.65 10.79 26.98
C ALA A 36 30.91 10.00 26.57
N ALA A 37 30.79 9.13 25.57
CA ALA A 37 31.92 8.35 25.05
C ALA A 37 33.08 9.22 24.52
N ILE A 38 32.79 10.39 23.94
CA ILE A 38 33.82 11.34 23.51
C ILE A 38 34.52 11.97 24.73
N VAL A 39 33.77 12.36 25.75
CA VAL A 39 34.34 12.93 27.00
C VAL A 39 35.24 11.90 27.69
N ASP A 40 34.77 10.67 27.84
CA ASP A 40 35.52 9.59 28.48
C ASP A 40 36.79 9.25 27.67
N PHE A 41 36.71 9.27 26.33
CA PHE A 41 37.88 9.08 25.48
C PHE A 41 38.94 10.18 25.66
N ILE A 42 38.53 11.44 25.83
CA ILE A 42 39.45 12.56 26.08
C ILE A 42 40.14 12.40 27.45
N ILE A 43 39.39 12.00 28.49
CA ILE A 43 39.93 11.76 29.84
C ILE A 43 40.95 10.62 29.79
N ALA A 44 40.61 9.49 29.16
CA ALA A 44 41.49 8.33 29.03
C ALA A 44 42.80 8.64 28.29
N MET A 45 42.74 9.45 27.22
CA MET A 45 43.92 9.92 26.49
C MET A 45 44.82 10.81 27.36
N SER A 46 44.24 11.59 28.28
CA SER A 46 44.98 12.49 29.17
C SER A 46 45.65 11.80 30.36
N GLU A 47 45.02 10.74 30.89
CA GLU A 47 45.53 9.99 32.07
C GLU A 47 46.47 8.84 31.69
N GLY A 48 46.61 8.52 30.39
CA GLY A 48 47.49 7.47 29.92
C GLY A 48 47.06 6.06 30.34
N GLU A 49 45.78 5.90 30.67
CA GLU A 49 45.21 4.60 31.03
C GLU A 49 45.29 3.60 29.89
N SER A 50 45.29 2.32 30.25
CA SER A 50 45.39 1.21 29.31
C SER A 50 44.21 1.26 28.33
N ILE A 51 44.51 1.34 27.02
CA ILE A 51 43.54 1.34 25.90
C ILE A 51 42.50 0.20 26.01
N GLN A 52 42.80 -0.87 26.74
CA GLN A 52 41.91 -2.01 26.95
C GLN A 52 40.62 -1.68 27.74
N SER A 53 40.64 -0.75 28.70
CA SER A 53 39.44 -0.40 29.48
C SER A 53 38.57 0.66 28.76
N GLY A 54 39.20 1.63 28.09
CA GLY A 54 38.49 2.73 27.40
C GLY A 54 37.79 2.34 26.09
N LEU A 55 37.98 1.10 25.60
CA LEU A 55 37.32 0.60 24.40
C LEU A 55 36.02 -0.19 24.69
N ILE A 56 35.72 -0.49 25.96
CA ILE A 56 34.53 -1.27 26.31
C ILE A 56 33.26 -0.44 26.08
N GLU A 57 33.24 0.82 26.52
CA GLU A 57 32.06 1.69 26.40
C GLU A 57 31.70 2.00 24.94
N PRO A 58 32.65 2.40 24.05
CA PRO A 58 32.34 2.57 22.63
C PRO A 58 31.87 1.28 21.95
N MET A 59 32.40 0.12 22.38
CA MET A 59 32.01 -1.19 21.84
C MET A 59 30.58 -1.57 22.22
N VAL A 60 30.15 -1.31 23.46
CA VAL A 60 28.77 -1.52 23.91
C VAL A 60 27.80 -0.60 23.17
N ILE A 61 28.15 0.67 22.98
CA ILE A 61 27.32 1.63 22.21
C ILE A 61 27.19 1.19 20.76
N LEU A 62 28.29 0.76 20.12
CA LEU A 62 28.28 0.25 18.76
C LEU A 62 27.37 -0.99 18.64
N LEU A 63 27.43 -1.90 19.62
CA LEU A 63 26.59 -3.10 19.65
C LEU A 63 25.10 -2.74 19.75
N ILE A 64 24.73 -1.79 20.61
CA ILE A 64 23.35 -1.29 20.74
C ILE A 64 22.89 -0.66 19.43
N LEU A 65 23.71 0.15 18.77
CA LEU A 65 23.39 0.76 17.48
C LEU A 65 23.17 -0.29 16.39
N VAL A 66 24.01 -1.32 16.33
CA VAL A 66 23.84 -2.44 15.38
C VAL A 66 22.57 -3.24 15.68
N ALA A 67 22.26 -3.47 16.96
CA ALA A 67 21.02 -4.14 17.37
C ALA A 67 19.79 -3.32 16.95
N ASN A 68 19.75 -2.02 17.25
CA ASN A 68 18.65 -1.12 16.88
C ASN A 68 18.50 -0.98 15.36
N ALA A 69 19.61 -0.86 14.62
CA ALA A 69 19.58 -0.81 13.16
C ALA A 69 19.03 -2.11 12.57
N THR A 70 19.39 -3.27 13.14
CA THR A 70 18.88 -4.57 12.70
C THR A 70 17.38 -4.68 12.93
N VAL A 71 16.91 -4.30 14.13
CA VAL A 71 15.47 -4.27 14.45
C VAL A 71 14.74 -3.33 13.50
N GLY A 72 15.26 -2.13 13.28
CA GLY A 72 14.70 -1.13 12.36
C GLY A 72 14.55 -1.66 10.93
N VAL A 73 15.58 -2.29 10.39
CA VAL A 73 15.55 -2.90 9.04
C VAL A 73 14.54 -4.05 8.96
N VAL A 74 14.41 -4.87 10.00
CA VAL A 74 13.42 -5.96 10.03
C VAL A 74 12.00 -5.39 10.08
N THR A 75 11.75 -4.38 10.91
CA THR A 75 10.43 -3.74 10.99
C THR A 75 10.01 -3.09 9.68
N GLU A 76 10.93 -2.42 9.00
CA GLU A 76 10.63 -1.75 7.74
C GLU A 76 10.39 -2.73 6.60
N ARG A 77 11.21 -3.78 6.49
CA ARG A 77 10.97 -4.86 5.53
C ARG A 77 9.65 -5.59 5.76
N ASN A 78 9.21 -5.73 7.00
CA ASN A 78 7.92 -6.35 7.30
C ASN A 78 6.76 -5.44 6.87
N ALA A 79 6.87 -4.13 7.04
CA ALA A 79 5.89 -3.16 6.55
C ALA A 79 5.84 -3.14 5.01
N GLU A 80 6.99 -3.08 4.34
CA GLU A 80 7.09 -3.15 2.87
C GLU A 80 6.45 -4.42 2.31
N LYS A 81 6.71 -5.58 2.93
CA LYS A 81 6.10 -6.86 2.54
C LYS A 81 4.58 -6.86 2.64
N ALA A 82 4.01 -6.22 3.67
CA ALA A 82 2.56 -6.12 3.82
C ALA A 82 1.95 -5.26 2.69
N ILE A 83 2.61 -4.16 2.33
CA ILE A 83 2.20 -3.31 1.21
C ILE A 83 2.36 -4.04 -0.14
N GLU A 84 3.42 -4.82 -0.32
CA GLU A 84 3.64 -5.60 -1.54
C GLU A 84 2.58 -6.70 -1.73
N GLN A 85 2.15 -7.34 -0.63
CA GLN A 85 1.01 -8.26 -0.67
C GLN A 85 -0.26 -7.56 -1.16
N LEU A 86 -0.52 -6.31 -0.76
CA LEU A 86 -1.65 -5.53 -1.27
C LEU A 86 -1.57 -5.31 -2.79
N LYS A 87 -0.37 -5.09 -3.34
CA LYS A 87 -0.16 -4.97 -4.80
C LYS A 87 -0.53 -6.24 -5.57
N SER A 88 -0.34 -7.43 -4.97
CA SER A 88 -0.71 -8.70 -5.62
C SER A 88 -2.22 -8.86 -5.86
N TYR A 89 -3.04 -8.01 -5.23
CA TYR A 89 -4.49 -7.97 -5.47
C TYR A 89 -4.88 -7.06 -6.65
N GLU A 90 -3.98 -6.26 -7.21
CA GLU A 90 -4.25 -5.55 -8.48
C GLU A 90 -4.45 -6.56 -9.63
N ALA A 91 -5.32 -6.23 -10.57
CA ALA A 91 -5.51 -7.03 -11.77
C ALA A 91 -4.38 -6.72 -12.77
N ASP A 92 -3.77 -7.71 -13.41
CA ASP A 92 -2.70 -7.46 -14.39
C ASP A 92 -3.25 -6.78 -15.66
N ASP A 93 -4.35 -7.31 -16.20
CA ASP A 93 -5.01 -6.84 -17.40
C ASP A 93 -6.50 -6.54 -17.17
N ALA A 94 -7.04 -5.62 -17.97
CA ALA A 94 -8.44 -5.23 -17.95
C ALA A 94 -9.02 -5.08 -19.36
N THR A 95 -10.27 -5.51 -19.52
CA THR A 95 -11.02 -5.31 -20.76
C THR A 95 -11.73 -3.96 -20.70
N VAL A 96 -11.37 -3.04 -21.60
CA VAL A 96 -11.96 -1.70 -21.71
C VAL A 96 -12.64 -1.50 -23.05
N LEU A 97 -13.71 -0.71 -23.08
CA LEU A 97 -14.36 -0.24 -24.28
C LEU A 97 -13.82 1.15 -24.64
N ARG A 98 -12.94 1.21 -25.64
CA ARG A 98 -12.38 2.47 -26.18
C ARG A 98 -12.61 2.53 -27.68
N ASN A 99 -12.99 3.71 -28.20
CA ASN A 99 -13.30 3.92 -29.61
C ASN A 99 -14.33 2.91 -30.18
N GLY A 100 -15.29 2.48 -29.34
CA GLY A 100 -16.33 1.53 -29.72
C GLY A 100 -15.89 0.06 -29.81
N GLN A 101 -14.63 -0.25 -29.49
CA GLN A 101 -14.10 -1.62 -29.51
C GLN A 101 -13.63 -2.06 -28.13
N LEU A 102 -13.84 -3.33 -27.81
CA LEU A 102 -13.29 -3.95 -26.60
C LEU A 102 -11.80 -4.24 -26.84
N GLN A 103 -10.97 -3.79 -25.91
CA GLN A 103 -9.52 -3.91 -25.94
C GLN A 103 -9.03 -4.41 -24.59
N LEU A 104 -8.12 -5.38 -24.61
CA LEU A 104 -7.39 -5.79 -23.41
C LEU A 104 -6.20 -4.85 -23.24
N ILE A 105 -6.15 -4.14 -22.12
CA ILE A 105 -5.04 -3.24 -21.79
C ILE A 105 -4.52 -3.57 -20.38
N PRO A 106 -3.26 -3.21 -20.07
CA PRO A 106 -2.77 -3.32 -18.70
C PRO A 106 -3.65 -2.51 -17.75
N SER A 107 -3.96 -3.03 -16.56
CA SER A 107 -4.82 -2.31 -15.62
C SER A 107 -4.21 -0.99 -15.14
N ALA A 108 -2.87 -0.91 -15.12
CA ALA A 108 -2.08 0.28 -14.86
C ALA A 108 -2.43 1.48 -15.74
N ASP A 109 -3.00 1.18 -16.90
CA ASP A 109 -3.18 2.06 -18.03
C ASP A 109 -4.64 2.57 -18.13
N ILE A 110 -5.50 2.12 -17.20
CA ILE A 110 -6.87 2.58 -16.96
C ILE A 110 -6.86 3.98 -16.35
N VAL A 111 -7.86 4.79 -16.71
CA VAL A 111 -8.08 6.12 -16.15
C VAL A 111 -9.55 6.32 -15.76
N PRO A 112 -9.85 7.25 -14.84
CA PRO A 112 -11.23 7.64 -14.57
C PRO A 112 -11.96 8.04 -15.86
N GLY A 113 -13.17 7.53 -16.04
CA GLY A 113 -14.00 7.70 -17.23
C GLY A 113 -13.91 6.55 -18.24
N ASP A 114 -12.94 5.64 -18.13
CA ASP A 114 -12.93 4.43 -18.96
C ASP A 114 -14.16 3.56 -18.67
N ILE A 115 -14.68 2.93 -19.72
CA ILE A 115 -15.73 1.91 -19.59
C ILE A 115 -15.04 0.57 -19.52
N VAL A 116 -15.14 -0.10 -18.38
CA VAL A 116 -14.60 -1.45 -18.18
C VAL A 116 -15.70 -2.49 -18.34
N GLU A 117 -15.35 -3.64 -18.90
CA GLU A 117 -16.21 -4.80 -18.95
C GLU A 117 -15.63 -5.89 -18.05
N LEU A 118 -16.50 -6.46 -17.21
CA LEU A 118 -16.14 -7.41 -16.18
C LEU A 118 -17.02 -8.64 -16.30
N ALA A 119 -16.41 -9.81 -16.22
CA ALA A 119 -17.06 -11.12 -16.22
C ALA A 119 -16.56 -11.96 -15.05
N VAL A 120 -17.22 -13.11 -14.82
CA VAL A 120 -16.84 -14.08 -13.79
C VAL A 120 -15.35 -14.42 -13.85
N GLY A 121 -14.71 -14.43 -12.69
CA GLY A 121 -13.28 -14.68 -12.54
C GLY A 121 -12.38 -13.46 -12.75
N ASN A 122 -12.91 -12.33 -13.23
CA ASN A 122 -12.13 -11.11 -13.31
C ASN A 122 -11.98 -10.45 -11.94
N LYS A 123 -10.76 -10.01 -11.64
CA LYS A 123 -10.52 -9.02 -10.59
C LYS A 123 -10.94 -7.64 -11.11
N VAL A 124 -11.57 -6.85 -10.26
CA VAL A 124 -11.97 -5.48 -10.58
C VAL A 124 -10.70 -4.61 -10.59
N PRO A 125 -10.35 -3.95 -11.70
CA PRO A 125 -9.04 -3.30 -11.84
C PRO A 125 -8.97 -1.90 -11.22
N ALA A 126 -10.12 -1.27 -11.00
CA ALA A 126 -10.25 0.09 -10.48
C ALA A 126 -11.66 0.27 -9.90
N ASP A 127 -11.84 1.24 -9.00
CA ASP A 127 -13.17 1.53 -8.46
C ASP A 127 -14.10 1.98 -9.57
N THR A 128 -15.18 1.24 -9.75
CA THR A 128 -16.05 1.29 -10.94
C THR A 128 -17.51 1.39 -10.54
N ARG A 129 -18.22 2.37 -11.11
CA ARG A 129 -19.68 2.49 -11.02
C ARG A 129 -20.33 1.57 -12.04
N VAL A 130 -21.15 0.62 -11.60
CA VAL A 130 -21.88 -0.29 -12.49
C VAL A 130 -22.79 0.51 -13.41
N SER A 131 -22.66 0.41 -14.72
CA SER A 131 -23.53 1.12 -15.68
C SER A 131 -24.58 0.20 -16.28
N HIS A 132 -24.23 -1.07 -16.49
CA HIS A 132 -25.10 -2.04 -17.13
C HIS A 132 -24.76 -3.46 -16.66
N ILE A 133 -25.76 -4.30 -16.45
CA ILE A 133 -25.61 -5.71 -16.10
C ILE A 133 -26.21 -6.54 -17.22
N TYR A 134 -25.42 -7.42 -17.83
CA TYR A 134 -25.83 -8.25 -18.97
C TYR A 134 -26.52 -9.54 -18.54
N THR A 135 -26.27 -9.97 -17.31
CA THR A 135 -26.78 -11.22 -16.73
C THR A 135 -27.94 -10.95 -15.77
N THR A 136 -28.62 -12.01 -15.33
CA THR A 136 -29.72 -11.91 -14.36
C THR A 136 -29.29 -11.27 -13.04
N SER A 137 -28.09 -11.61 -12.57
CA SER A 137 -27.49 -11.03 -11.37
C SER A 137 -25.99 -10.80 -11.57
N LEU A 138 -25.44 -9.89 -10.78
CA LEU A 138 -24.01 -9.61 -10.67
C LEU A 138 -23.62 -9.78 -9.20
N LYS A 139 -22.68 -10.67 -8.88
CA LYS A 139 -22.21 -10.92 -7.52
C LYS A 139 -20.71 -10.73 -7.43
N ILE A 140 -20.28 -10.01 -6.41
CA ILE A 140 -18.88 -9.66 -6.17
C ILE A 140 -18.47 -10.17 -4.80
N ASP A 141 -17.32 -10.82 -4.72
CA ASP A 141 -16.66 -11.12 -3.46
C ASP A 141 -15.91 -9.88 -2.98
N GLN A 142 -16.37 -9.32 -1.86
CA GLN A 142 -15.82 -8.11 -1.24
C GLN A 142 -15.10 -8.41 0.07
N SER A 143 -14.79 -9.68 0.34
CA SER A 143 -14.11 -10.13 1.57
C SER A 143 -12.81 -9.39 1.87
N LEU A 144 -12.10 -8.95 0.84
CA LEU A 144 -10.88 -8.13 0.97
C LEU A 144 -11.12 -6.80 1.69
N LEU A 145 -12.29 -6.18 1.50
CA LEU A 145 -12.61 -4.84 2.04
C LEU A 145 -13.53 -4.89 3.25
N THR A 146 -14.40 -5.89 3.33
CA THR A 146 -15.42 -5.99 4.38
C THR A 146 -15.14 -7.08 5.41
N GLY A 147 -14.25 -8.03 5.09
CA GLY A 147 -14.01 -9.22 5.90
C GLY A 147 -15.12 -10.28 5.81
N GLU A 148 -16.19 -10.03 5.05
CA GLU A 148 -17.32 -10.95 4.91
C GLU A 148 -17.12 -11.87 3.70
N SER A 149 -17.14 -13.19 3.91
CA SER A 149 -16.95 -14.18 2.83
C SER A 149 -18.14 -14.31 1.88
N GLN A 150 -19.28 -13.68 2.16
CA GLN A 150 -20.47 -13.83 1.34
C GLN A 150 -20.44 -12.86 0.14
N ALA A 151 -20.65 -13.40 -1.07
CA ALA A 151 -20.71 -12.58 -2.27
C ALA A 151 -21.94 -11.65 -2.24
N VAL A 152 -21.71 -10.37 -2.52
CA VAL A 152 -22.71 -9.31 -2.47
C VAL A 152 -23.28 -9.07 -3.86
N GLU A 153 -24.61 -9.03 -3.96
CA GLU A 153 -25.30 -8.71 -5.20
C GLU A 153 -25.26 -7.21 -5.50
N LYS A 154 -25.06 -6.87 -6.78
CA LYS A 154 -24.85 -5.50 -7.25
C LYS A 154 -25.94 -5.07 -8.22
N HIS A 155 -26.25 -3.78 -8.21
CA HIS A 155 -27.34 -3.17 -8.98
C HIS A 155 -26.88 -1.89 -9.69
N THR A 156 -27.64 -1.42 -10.66
CA THR A 156 -27.35 -0.17 -11.40
C THR A 156 -27.96 1.06 -10.74
N GLU A 157 -28.87 0.90 -9.78
CA GLU A 157 -29.62 1.97 -9.14
C GLU A 157 -28.72 2.91 -8.32
N VAL A 158 -29.19 4.14 -8.11
CA VAL A 158 -28.43 5.15 -7.35
C VAL A 158 -28.61 4.88 -5.87
N VAL A 159 -27.50 4.70 -5.15
CA VAL A 159 -27.50 4.73 -3.68
C VAL A 159 -27.62 6.18 -3.23
N HIS A 160 -28.72 6.53 -2.56
CA HIS A 160 -29.06 7.92 -2.21
C HIS A 160 -28.28 8.44 -1.01
N ASN A 161 -27.85 7.53 -0.12
CA ASN A 161 -27.06 7.89 1.05
C ASN A 161 -25.64 8.28 0.63
N LYS A 162 -25.30 9.56 0.76
CA LYS A 162 -23.97 10.10 0.44
C LYS A 162 -22.87 9.63 1.39
N GLN A 163 -23.24 9.19 2.60
CA GLN A 163 -22.33 8.68 3.63
C GLN A 163 -22.43 7.15 3.77
N ALA A 164 -22.92 6.46 2.73
CA ALA A 164 -22.96 5.01 2.70
C ALA A 164 -21.56 4.42 2.93
N VAL A 165 -21.48 3.39 3.79
CA VAL A 165 -20.28 2.57 3.95
C VAL A 165 -20.02 1.74 2.69
N TYR A 166 -18.85 1.08 2.59
CA TYR A 166 -18.51 0.31 1.40
C TYR A 166 -19.49 -0.83 1.11
N GLN A 167 -20.01 -1.50 2.14
CA GLN A 167 -21.01 -2.57 2.02
C GLN A 167 -22.31 -2.08 1.34
N ASP A 168 -22.79 -0.89 1.73
CA ASP A 168 -24.05 -0.32 1.22
C ASP A 168 -23.95 0.23 -0.21
N LYS A 169 -22.74 0.36 -0.76
CA LYS A 169 -22.52 0.81 -2.14
C LYS A 169 -22.75 -0.34 -3.11
N LEU A 170 -24.00 -0.77 -3.22
CA LEU A 170 -24.45 -1.87 -4.09
C LEU A 170 -24.31 -1.57 -5.59
N ASN A 171 -24.02 -0.33 -5.96
CA ASN A 171 -23.80 0.08 -7.34
C ASN A 171 -22.33 0.31 -7.70
N MET A 172 -21.43 -0.02 -6.77
CA MET A 172 -19.99 0.13 -6.93
C MET A 172 -19.29 -1.24 -6.91
N LEU A 173 -18.27 -1.34 -7.76
CA LEU A 173 -17.28 -2.41 -7.79
C LEU A 173 -15.97 -1.80 -7.32
N PHE A 174 -15.28 -2.44 -6.39
CA PHE A 174 -14.08 -1.88 -5.79
C PHE A 174 -12.83 -2.58 -6.30
N SER A 175 -11.75 -1.82 -6.49
CA SER A 175 -10.47 -2.37 -6.95
C SER A 175 -10.01 -3.54 -6.07
N GLY A 176 -9.52 -4.62 -6.70
CA GLY A 176 -9.05 -5.83 -6.03
C GLY A 176 -10.13 -6.84 -5.64
N THR A 177 -11.42 -6.47 -5.72
CA THR A 177 -12.53 -7.42 -5.50
C THR A 177 -12.72 -8.36 -6.68
N LEU A 178 -13.36 -9.52 -6.47
CA LEU A 178 -13.49 -10.57 -7.49
C LEU A 178 -14.94 -10.72 -7.97
N VAL A 179 -15.14 -10.83 -9.27
CA VAL A 179 -16.46 -11.16 -9.83
C VAL A 179 -16.73 -12.66 -9.68
N VAL A 180 -17.71 -13.01 -8.85
CA VAL A 180 -18.10 -14.41 -8.56
C VAL A 180 -19.16 -14.90 -9.54
N ALA A 181 -20.09 -14.03 -9.91
CA ALA A 181 -21.14 -14.37 -10.86
C ALA A 181 -21.57 -13.14 -11.67
N GLY A 182 -21.92 -13.39 -12.93
CA GLY A 182 -22.47 -12.39 -13.83
C GLY A 182 -21.46 -11.71 -14.76
N ARG A 183 -21.98 -10.81 -15.58
CA ARG A 183 -21.20 -9.97 -16.50
C ARG A 183 -21.81 -8.56 -16.50
N ALA A 184 -20.95 -7.55 -16.43
CA ALA A 184 -21.38 -6.17 -16.36
C ALA A 184 -20.39 -5.23 -17.05
N ARG A 185 -20.89 -4.04 -17.37
CA ARG A 185 -20.08 -2.87 -17.68
C ARG A 185 -20.20 -1.85 -16.59
N GLY A 186 -19.14 -1.09 -16.41
CA GLY A 186 -19.14 0.04 -15.53
C GLY A 186 -18.16 1.12 -15.97
N ILE A 187 -18.32 2.28 -15.37
CA ILE A 187 -17.50 3.45 -15.62
C ILE A 187 -16.52 3.58 -14.45
N VAL A 188 -15.23 3.68 -14.76
CA VAL A 188 -14.19 3.86 -13.75
C VAL A 188 -14.35 5.24 -13.12
N VAL A 189 -14.43 5.27 -11.78
CA VAL A 189 -14.58 6.52 -11.01
C VAL A 189 -13.37 6.84 -10.15
N GLY A 190 -12.56 5.83 -9.78
CA GLY A 190 -11.35 6.01 -8.98
C GLY A 190 -10.25 5.05 -9.41
N THR A 191 -9.00 5.54 -9.43
CA THR A 191 -7.79 4.78 -9.81
C THR A 191 -6.66 5.05 -8.84
N GLY A 192 -5.73 4.10 -8.69
CA GLY A 192 -4.56 4.22 -7.79
C GLY A 192 -4.96 4.54 -6.35
N SER A 193 -4.29 5.52 -5.73
CA SER A 193 -4.58 6.00 -4.36
C SER A 193 -6.01 6.48 -4.13
N ASN A 194 -6.74 6.87 -5.18
CA ASN A 194 -8.13 7.34 -5.05
C ASN A 194 -9.16 6.21 -4.92
N THR A 195 -8.76 4.95 -5.04
CA THR A 195 -9.62 3.78 -4.83
C THR A 195 -9.87 3.50 -3.36
N ALA A 196 -10.87 2.67 -3.04
CA ALA A 196 -11.12 2.22 -1.67
C ALA A 196 -9.88 1.55 -1.05
N ILE A 197 -9.22 0.65 -1.79
CA ILE A 197 -7.99 -0.01 -1.32
C ILE A 197 -6.81 0.96 -1.23
N GLY A 198 -6.70 1.92 -2.16
CA GLY A 198 -5.70 2.97 -2.12
C GLY A 198 -5.80 3.84 -0.86
N LYS A 199 -7.02 4.22 -0.47
CA LYS A 199 -7.27 4.98 0.77
C LYS A 199 -6.93 4.20 2.03
N ILE A 200 -7.21 2.88 2.04
CA ILE A 200 -6.83 2.01 3.16
C ILE A 200 -5.31 1.96 3.29
N ARG A 201 -4.60 1.81 2.17
CA ARG A 201 -3.13 1.83 2.14
C ARG A 201 -2.58 3.16 2.66
N ASP A 202 -3.06 4.28 2.14
CA ASP A 202 -2.57 5.60 2.53
C ASP A 202 -2.77 5.84 4.04
N ALA A 203 -3.87 5.34 4.62
CA ALA A 203 -4.12 5.37 6.06
C ALA A 203 -3.25 4.40 6.90
N MET A 204 -2.60 3.42 6.28
CA MET A 204 -1.62 2.54 6.93
C MET A 204 -0.19 3.08 6.85
N SER A 205 0.08 3.97 5.89
CA SER A 205 1.38 4.62 5.70
C SER A 205 1.55 5.90 6.56
N GLU A 206 0.45 6.49 7.06
CA GLU A 206 0.46 7.54 8.10
C GLU A 206 0.64 6.97 9.52
#